data_AF-X1V466-F1
#
_entry.id   AF-X1V466-F1
#
_cell.length_a   1.000
_cell.length_b   1.000
_cell.length_c   1.000
_cell.angle_alpha   90.00
_cell.angle_beta   90.00
_cell.angle_gamma   90.00
#
_symmetry.space_group_name_H-M   'P 1'
#
loop_
_entity.id
_entity.type
_entity.pdbx_description
1 polymer ?
#
loop_
_entity_poly.entity_id
_entity_poly.type
_entity_poly.pdbx_seq_one_letter_code
_entity_poly.pdbx_strand_id
1 'polypeptide(L)'
;SKWKDRYTFFHTGRWNKKNAPGRWGQGNTEPDKAKYKSFAVRSEKWRLVGTNELYNIKTDPGQQKNVANENPEIVAKMLKAYEAWWDEVRPMMVNEDASLDTGKPFREQFDKQKRDQGIPNWKPQIDN
;
A
#
# COMPACT_ATOMS: atom_id res chain seq x y z
N SER A 1 -9.36 22.39 -10.95
CA SER A 1 -8.24 21.94 -11.80
C SER A 1 -8.65 22.03 -13.26
N LYS A 2 -7.71 22.10 -14.22
CA LYS A 2 -8.01 21.94 -15.67
C LYS A 2 -8.41 20.49 -16.01
N TRP A 3 -8.05 19.54 -15.15
CA TRP A 3 -8.33 18.12 -15.34
C TRP A 3 -9.62 17.71 -14.64
N LYS A 4 -10.30 16.71 -15.22
CA LYS A 4 -11.47 16.07 -14.61
C LYS A 4 -11.07 15.40 -13.29
N ASP A 5 -11.98 15.43 -12.32
CA ASP A 5 -11.80 14.68 -11.06
C ASP A 5 -11.60 13.20 -11.37
N ARG A 6 -10.69 12.57 -10.64
CA ARG A 6 -10.24 11.20 -10.85
C ARG A 6 -10.04 10.49 -9.52
N TYR A 7 -10.31 9.19 -9.52
CA TYR A 7 -10.00 8.37 -8.36
C TYR A 7 -8.56 7.86 -8.43
N THR A 8 -7.84 8.05 -7.35
CA THR A 8 -6.55 7.41 -7.08
C THR A 8 -6.74 6.36 -5.99
N PHE A 9 -6.18 5.18 -6.19
CA PHE A 9 -6.36 4.01 -5.34
C PHE A 9 -5.07 3.69 -4.60
N PHE A 10 -5.20 3.29 -3.34
CA PHE A 10 -4.12 2.87 -2.47
C PHE A 10 -4.49 1.53 -1.85
N HIS A 11 -3.55 0.58 -1.84
CA HIS A 11 -3.70 -0.70 -1.15
C HIS A 11 -2.31 -1.18 -0.74
N THR A 12 -2.19 -1.80 0.44
CA THR A 12 -0.88 -2.26 0.95
C THR A 12 -0.23 -3.34 0.07
N GLY A 13 -1.03 -4.11 -0.68
CA GLY A 13 -0.52 -5.11 -1.62
C GLY A 13 0.28 -6.23 -0.96
N ARG A 14 0.05 -6.48 0.34
CA ARG A 14 0.81 -7.44 1.13
C ARG A 14 -0.11 -8.24 2.05
N TRP A 15 -0.05 -9.56 1.92
CA TRP A 15 -0.80 -10.53 2.71
C TRP A 15 0.10 -11.67 3.18
N ASN A 16 -0.46 -12.59 3.96
CA ASN A 16 0.27 -13.76 4.40
C ASN A 16 0.49 -14.69 3.21
N LYS A 17 1.60 -15.41 3.20
CA LYS A 17 1.94 -16.38 2.15
C LYS A 17 2.10 -17.75 2.79
N LYS A 18 1.49 -18.76 2.18
CA LYS A 18 1.63 -20.15 2.65
C LYS A 18 3.12 -20.50 2.71
N ASN A 19 3.54 -21.13 3.81
CA ASN A 19 4.94 -21.51 4.09
C ASN A 19 5.92 -20.34 4.29
N ALA A 20 5.47 -19.08 4.37
CA ALA A 20 6.35 -17.98 4.76
C ALA A 20 6.73 -18.07 6.25
N PRO A 21 7.97 -17.71 6.63
CA PRO A 21 8.42 -17.81 8.01
C PRO A 21 7.75 -16.77 8.93
N GLY A 22 7.58 -17.14 10.21
CA GLY A 22 7.08 -16.27 11.26
C GLY A 22 5.63 -15.83 11.04
N ARG A 23 5.31 -14.60 11.47
CA ARG A 23 3.94 -14.05 11.39
C ARG A 23 3.37 -13.99 9.96
N TRP A 24 4.23 -14.05 8.94
CA TRP A 24 3.84 -13.92 7.54
C TRP A 24 3.28 -15.22 6.94
N GLY A 25 3.44 -16.35 7.61
CA GLY A 25 2.78 -17.61 7.27
C GLY A 25 1.50 -17.87 8.06
N GLN A 26 1.14 -16.99 9.01
CA GLN A 26 0.02 -17.20 9.93
C GLN A 26 -1.23 -16.48 9.45
N GLY A 27 -2.38 -17.15 9.44
CA GLY A 27 -3.67 -16.59 9.05
C GLY A 27 -4.03 -16.84 7.59
N ASN A 28 -4.91 -16.00 7.03
CA ASN A 28 -5.41 -16.21 5.66
C ASN A 28 -4.32 -15.89 4.62
N THR A 29 -4.10 -16.82 3.69
CA THR A 29 -3.07 -16.74 2.63
C THR A 29 -3.65 -16.48 1.25
N GLU A 30 -4.98 -16.39 1.12
CA GLU A 30 -5.66 -16.04 -0.12
C GLU A 30 -5.59 -14.52 -0.34
N PRO A 31 -4.97 -14.05 -1.43
CA PRO A 31 -4.85 -12.61 -1.72
C PRO A 31 -6.20 -11.87 -1.74
N ASP A 32 -7.24 -12.50 -2.29
CA ASP A 32 -8.54 -11.87 -2.48
C ASP A 32 -9.27 -11.61 -1.16
N LYS A 33 -8.91 -12.35 -0.10
CA LYS A 33 -9.39 -12.12 1.25
C LYS A 33 -8.77 -10.87 1.88
N ALA A 34 -7.71 -10.33 1.27
CA ALA A 34 -7.14 -9.04 1.63
C ALA A 34 -7.77 -7.86 0.87
N LYS A 35 -8.73 -8.07 -0.04
CA LYS A 35 -9.35 -7.01 -0.87
C LYS A 35 -9.73 -5.76 -0.08
N TYR A 36 -10.33 -5.90 1.11
CA TYR A 36 -10.76 -4.75 1.92
C TYR A 36 -9.80 -4.40 3.06
N LYS A 37 -8.57 -4.92 3.02
CA LYS A 37 -7.56 -4.71 4.06
C LYS A 37 -6.67 -3.51 3.72
N SER A 38 -6.74 -2.46 4.54
CA SER A 38 -5.81 -1.33 4.48
C SER A 38 -5.72 -0.69 3.09
N PHE A 39 -6.84 -0.14 2.64
CA PHE A 39 -6.95 0.55 1.36
C PHE A 39 -7.51 1.96 1.54
N ALA A 40 -7.32 2.78 0.52
CA ALA A 40 -7.97 4.08 0.43
C ALA A 40 -8.29 4.44 -1.02
N VAL A 41 -9.33 5.24 -1.21
CA VAL A 41 -9.71 5.86 -2.48
C VAL A 41 -9.71 7.36 -2.28
N ARG A 42 -9.14 8.12 -3.20
CA ARG A 42 -9.09 9.58 -3.12
C ARG A 42 -9.53 10.23 -4.41
N SER A 43 -10.26 11.33 -4.30
CA SER A 43 -10.59 12.27 -5.37
C SER A 43 -10.15 13.68 -4.96
N GLU A 44 -10.46 14.72 -5.76
CA GLU A 44 -10.20 16.11 -5.37
C GLU A 44 -10.85 16.52 -4.05
N LYS A 45 -12.06 16.04 -3.76
CA LYS A 45 -12.82 16.42 -2.55
C LYS A 45 -12.77 15.36 -1.47
N TRP A 46 -12.77 14.09 -1.84
CA TRP A 46 -13.05 13.01 -0.90
C TRP A 46 -11.87 12.08 -0.72
N ARG A 47 -11.72 11.56 0.49
CA ARG A 47 -10.88 10.39 0.77
C ARG A 47 -11.69 9.39 1.57
N LEU A 48 -11.84 8.21 1.00
CA LEU A 48 -12.36 7.03 1.67
C LEU A 48 -11.18 6.21 2.18
N VAL A 49 -11.15 5.88 3.47
CA VAL A 49 -10.20 4.97 4.10
C VAL A 49 -10.99 3.75 4.56
N GLY A 50 -10.58 2.55 4.12
CA GLY A 50 -11.37 1.35 4.35
C GLY A 50 -12.79 1.47 3.78
N THR A 51 -13.77 0.91 4.49
CA THR A 51 -15.17 0.86 4.04
C THR A 51 -16.09 1.86 4.71
N ASN A 52 -15.62 2.56 5.75
CA ASN A 52 -16.47 3.30 6.68
C ASN A 52 -15.89 4.64 7.16
N GLU A 53 -14.75 5.08 6.63
CA GLU A 53 -14.16 6.37 6.99
C GLU A 53 -14.07 7.28 5.76
N LEU A 54 -14.90 8.32 5.72
CA LEU A 54 -14.95 9.28 4.62
C LEU A 54 -14.60 10.67 5.13
N TYR A 55 -13.66 11.33 4.45
CA TYR A 55 -13.17 12.66 4.81
C TYR A 55 -13.30 13.62 3.63
N ASN A 56 -13.77 14.83 3.91
CA ASN A 56 -13.76 15.93 2.94
C ASN A 56 -12.40 16.63 2.97
N ILE A 57 -11.48 16.20 2.13
CA ILE A 57 -10.10 16.70 2.09
C ILE A 57 -9.99 18.19 1.76
N LYS A 58 -10.99 18.79 1.11
CA LYS A 58 -10.98 20.25 0.85
C LYS A 58 -11.17 21.08 2.11
N THR A 59 -11.98 20.60 3.05
CA THR A 59 -12.29 21.33 4.30
C THR A 59 -11.63 20.70 5.53
N ASP A 60 -11.22 19.44 5.43
CA ASP A 60 -10.54 18.66 6.46
C ASP A 60 -9.34 17.89 5.86
N PRO A 61 -8.24 18.59 5.51
CA PRO A 61 -7.02 17.93 5.03
C PRO A 61 -6.41 16.97 6.05
N GLY A 62 -6.63 17.23 7.34
CA GLY A 62 -6.13 16.45 8.46
C GLY A 62 -6.90 15.15 8.73
N GLN A 63 -8.03 14.92 8.05
CA GLN A 63 -8.88 13.74 8.23
C GLN A 63 -9.34 13.56 9.68
N GLN A 64 -9.76 14.65 10.32
CA GLN A 64 -10.20 14.65 11.72
C GLN A 64 -11.68 14.30 11.88
N LYS A 65 -12.53 14.63 10.89
CA LYS A 65 -13.98 14.39 10.96
C LYS A 65 -14.40 13.32 9.95
N ASN A 66 -14.71 12.12 10.45
CA ASN A 66 -15.36 11.09 9.63
C ASN A 66 -16.82 11.47 9.35
N VAL A 67 -17.18 11.59 8.08
CA VAL A 67 -18.54 11.94 7.60
C VAL A 67 -19.18 10.82 6.76
N ALA A 68 -18.71 9.57 6.91
CA ALA A 68 -19.23 8.42 6.14
C ALA A 68 -20.72 8.18 6.36
N ASN A 69 -21.19 8.21 7.61
CA ASN A 69 -22.60 8.02 7.94
C ASN A 69 -23.50 9.15 7.40
N GLU A 70 -22.93 10.34 7.20
CA GLU A 70 -23.62 11.51 6.65
C GLU A 70 -23.68 11.47 5.11
N ASN A 71 -22.80 10.69 4.44
CA ASN A 71 -22.68 10.65 2.97
C ASN A 71 -22.53 9.19 2.45
N PRO A 72 -23.45 8.27 2.77
CA PRO A 72 -23.34 6.86 2.40
C PRO A 72 -23.28 6.60 0.89
N GLU A 73 -23.88 7.47 0.08
CA GLU A 73 -23.85 7.43 -1.37
C GLU A 73 -22.45 7.67 -1.95
N ILE A 74 -21.66 8.52 -1.30
CA ILE A 74 -20.27 8.81 -1.71
C ILE A 74 -19.38 7.62 -1.36
N VAL A 75 -19.58 7.04 -0.16
CA VAL A 75 -18.90 5.82 0.27
C VAL A 75 -19.17 4.70 -0.74
N ALA A 76 -20.44 4.43 -1.06
CA ALA A 76 -20.82 3.37 -2.00
C ALA A 76 -20.22 3.60 -3.40
N LYS A 77 -20.22 4.85 -3.89
CA LYS A 77 -19.63 5.19 -5.20
C LYS A 77 -18.12 4.95 -5.22
N MET A 78 -17.40 5.37 -4.19
CA MET A 78 -15.95 5.21 -4.10
C MET A 78 -15.57 3.73 -3.89
N LEU A 79 -16.35 2.99 -3.10
CA LEU A 79 -16.19 1.53 -2.93
C LEU A 79 -16.38 0.78 -4.24
N LYS A 80 -17.44 1.09 -5.00
CA LYS A 80 -17.66 0.47 -6.30
C LYS A 80 -16.50 0.71 -7.27
N ALA A 81 -15.94 1.92 -7.28
CA ALA A 81 -14.76 2.24 -8.07
C ALA A 81 -13.53 1.46 -7.62
N TYR A 82 -13.35 1.28 -6.31
CA TYR A 82 -12.29 0.46 -5.74
C TYR A 82 -12.42 -1.02 -6.13
N GLU A 83 -13.63 -1.57 -6.08
CA GLU A 83 -13.89 -2.96 -6.44
C GLU A 83 -13.55 -3.22 -7.90
N ALA A 84 -13.97 -2.33 -8.80
CA ALA A 84 -13.62 -2.42 -10.22
C ALA A 84 -12.11 -2.33 -10.44
N TRP A 85 -11.44 -1.40 -9.75
CA TRP A 85 -9.98 -1.28 -9.78
C TRP A 85 -9.29 -2.56 -9.29
N TRP A 86 -9.75 -3.13 -8.18
CA TRP A 86 -9.18 -4.36 -7.62
C TRP A 86 -9.26 -5.53 -8.61
N ASP A 87 -10.43 -5.71 -9.23
CA ASP A 87 -10.67 -6.79 -10.17
C ASP A 87 -9.81 -6.62 -11.45
N GLU A 88 -9.50 -5.38 -11.85
CA GLU A 88 -8.56 -5.07 -12.93
C GLU A 88 -7.11 -5.38 -12.54
N VAL A 89 -6.65 -4.94 -11.35
CA VAL A 89 -5.23 -5.04 -10.99
C VAL A 89 -4.81 -6.38 -10.45
N ARG A 90 -5.73 -7.16 -9.85
CA ARG A 90 -5.37 -8.43 -9.21
C ARG A 90 -4.71 -9.44 -10.15
N PRO A 91 -5.21 -9.66 -11.38
CA PRO A 91 -4.55 -10.53 -12.34
C PRO A 91 -3.13 -10.05 -12.74
N MET A 92 -2.83 -8.76 -12.59
CA MET A 92 -1.52 -8.18 -12.89
C MET A 92 -0.49 -8.35 -11.76
N MET A 93 -0.90 -8.83 -10.59
CA MET A 93 0.00 -9.11 -9.45
C MET A 93 0.66 -10.47 -9.63
N VAL A 94 1.51 -10.61 -10.65
CA VAL A 94 2.07 -11.89 -11.13
C VAL A 94 3.15 -12.49 -10.22
N ASN A 95 3.67 -11.74 -9.25
CA ASN A 95 4.77 -12.18 -8.39
C ASN A 95 4.31 -12.99 -7.16
N GLU A 96 3.02 -13.26 -6.99
CA GLU A 96 2.51 -13.99 -5.82
C GLU A 96 3.10 -15.38 -5.69
N ASP A 97 3.28 -16.07 -6.81
CA ASP A 97 3.83 -17.43 -6.87
C ASP A 97 5.35 -17.44 -7.13
N ALA A 98 5.98 -16.27 -7.26
CA ALA A 98 7.42 -16.20 -7.43
C ALA A 98 8.15 -16.83 -6.24
N SER A 99 9.20 -17.59 -6.54
CA SER A 99 10.06 -18.18 -5.51
C SER A 99 10.74 -17.07 -4.72
N LEU A 100 10.71 -17.19 -3.39
CA LEU A 100 11.51 -16.34 -2.51
C LEU A 100 12.94 -16.86 -2.36
N ASP A 101 13.26 -18.02 -2.95
CA ASP A 101 14.61 -18.57 -3.04
C ASP A 101 15.41 -17.83 -4.12
N THR A 102 15.62 -16.55 -3.85
CA THR A 102 16.49 -15.68 -4.62
C THR A 102 17.66 -15.31 -3.72
N GLY A 103 18.86 -15.20 -4.30
CA GLY A 103 20.03 -14.71 -3.58
C GLY A 103 19.72 -13.36 -2.91
N LYS A 104 20.46 -13.05 -1.84
CA LYS A 104 20.28 -11.78 -1.11
C LYS A 104 21.49 -10.91 -1.41
N PRO A 105 21.64 -10.38 -2.64
CA PRO A 105 22.88 -9.76 -3.09
C PRO A 105 23.30 -8.60 -2.19
N PHE A 106 22.34 -7.85 -1.63
CA PHE A 106 22.67 -6.78 -0.68
C PHE A 106 23.31 -7.29 0.62
N ARG A 107 22.89 -8.45 1.14
CA ARG A 107 23.53 -9.06 2.32
C ARG A 107 24.91 -9.57 1.98
N GLU A 108 25.05 -10.26 0.85
CA GLU A 108 26.34 -10.75 0.37
C GLU A 108 27.33 -9.61 0.12
N GLN A 109 26.89 -8.54 -0.52
CA GLN A 109 27.68 -7.32 -0.75
C GLN A 109 28.04 -6.62 0.56
N PHE A 110 27.09 -6.50 1.49
CA PHE A 110 27.34 -5.95 2.83
C PHE A 110 28.39 -6.76 3.59
N ASP A 111 28.25 -8.09 3.62
CA ASP A 111 29.18 -8.98 4.31
C ASP A 111 30.55 -8.99 3.64
N LYS A 112 30.60 -8.84 2.31
CA LYS A 112 31.85 -8.65 1.56
C LYS A 112 32.52 -7.33 1.92
N GLN A 113 31.81 -6.20 1.84
CA GLN A 113 32.33 -4.89 2.20
C GLN A 113 32.85 -4.87 3.64
N LYS A 114 32.04 -5.39 4.58
CA LYS A 114 32.39 -5.45 6.01
C LYS A 114 33.67 -6.26 6.26
N ARG A 115 33.89 -7.35 5.51
CA ARG A 115 35.11 -8.16 5.61
C ARG A 115 36.33 -7.50 4.95
N ASP A 116 36.15 -6.91 3.77
CA ASP A 116 37.27 -6.43 2.96
C ASP A 116 37.76 -5.03 3.38
N GLN A 117 36.84 -4.10 3.68
CA GLN A 117 37.14 -2.68 3.89
C GLN A 117 36.53 -2.12 5.18
N GLY A 118 35.72 -2.91 5.89
CA GLY A 118 34.89 -2.43 7.00
C GLY A 118 33.71 -1.57 6.53
N ILE A 119 32.96 -1.01 7.49
CA ILE A 119 31.86 -0.08 7.21
C ILE A 119 32.33 1.31 7.61
N PRO A 120 32.54 2.23 6.65
CA PRO A 120 33.04 3.56 6.97
C PRO A 120 32.00 4.36 7.76
N ASN A 121 32.49 5.15 8.72
CA ASN A 121 31.65 6.15 9.38
C ASN A 121 31.23 7.20 8.35
N TRP A 122 29.93 7.47 8.26
CA TRP A 122 29.40 8.52 7.40
C TRP A 122 29.97 9.88 7.82
N LYS A 123 30.45 10.65 6.84
CA LYS A 123 30.88 12.04 7.00
C LYS A 123 30.09 12.90 6.01
N PRO A 124 29.35 13.93 6.45
CA PRO A 124 28.67 14.83 5.53
C PRO A 124 29.71 15.56 4.67
N GLN A 125 29.39 15.79 3.39
CA GLN A 125 30.08 16.80 2.60
C GLN A 125 29.61 18.16 3.09
N ILE A 126 30.54 18.96 3.62
CA ILE A 126 30.29 20.37 3.91
C ILE A 126 30.65 21.11 2.63
N ASP A 127 29.63 21.51 1.88
CA ASP A 127 29.81 22.39 0.73
C ASP A 127 30.07 23.81 1.26
N ASN A 128 31.22 24.40 0.90
CA ASN A 128 31.61 25.78 1.23
C ASN A 128 31.05 26.78 0.21
#